data_AF-C8PE88-F1
#
_entry.id   AF-C8PE88-F1
#
_cell.length_a   1.000
_cell.length_b   1.000
_cell.length_c   1.000
_cell.angle_alpha   90.00
_cell.angle_beta   90.00
_cell.angle_gamma   90.00
#
_symmetry.space_group_name_H-M   'P 1'
#
loop_
_entity.id
_entity.type
_entity.pdbx_description
1 polymer ?
#
loop_
_entity_poly.entity_id
_entity_poly.type
_entity_poly.pdbx_seq_one_letter_code
_entity_poly.pdbx_strand_id
1 'polypeptide(L)'
;MAKALKIIIAAALGLFFCVKVLPILAIVLYFKFFFVDNDAIELDKVPPMQNYEQNREKFLDLLAFAGRNFPKNLRVTIQSTYGDEYIWIDLDGNETKFYSNSIFRDNAPGIGEGLKLIGWDKKTFGELKSKLAAINARTIVLNRSGDNRVPWASITYSYMEHFADSYEFYAPDSPKLAKLHAKGCSKKFESDGVVFLDAIEISDYRVLCKSDDDNKSVLIKESDR
;
A
#
# COMPACT_ATOMS: atom_id res chain seq x y z
N MET A 1 -39.95 49.46 19.71
CA MET A 1 -40.15 48.02 19.91
C MET A 1 -39.37 47.13 18.93
N ALA A 2 -39.17 47.50 17.66
CA ALA A 2 -38.48 46.65 16.67
C ALA A 2 -36.99 46.35 16.94
N LYS A 3 -36.24 47.26 17.58
CA LYS A 3 -34.78 47.09 17.80
C LYS A 3 -34.47 46.11 18.95
N ALA A 4 -35.23 46.18 20.04
CA ALA A 4 -35.08 45.29 21.19
C ALA A 4 -35.45 43.83 20.83
N LEU A 5 -36.53 43.64 20.06
CA LEU A 5 -36.95 42.31 19.60
C LEU A 5 -35.89 41.64 18.71
N LYS A 6 -35.23 42.39 17.82
CA LYS A 6 -34.14 41.88 16.97
C LYS A 6 -32.93 41.43 17.79
N ILE A 7 -32.59 42.16 18.85
CA ILE A 7 -31.47 41.81 19.75
C ILE A 7 -31.79 40.53 20.52
N ILE A 8 -33.01 40.38 21.01
CA ILE A 8 -33.46 39.18 21.72
C ILE A 8 -33.44 37.95 20.80
N ILE A 9 -33.91 38.09 19.56
CA ILE A 9 -33.88 37.01 18.57
C ILE A 9 -32.44 36.62 18.20
N ALA A 10 -31.56 37.61 17.99
CA ALA A 10 -30.15 37.34 17.70
C ALA A 10 -29.43 36.64 18.87
N ALA A 11 -29.71 37.07 20.11
CA ALA A 11 -29.17 36.43 21.31
C ALA A 11 -29.69 35.01 21.48
N ALA A 12 -30.98 34.77 21.25
CA ALA A 12 -31.58 33.44 21.33
C ALA A 12 -31.03 32.48 20.25
N LEU A 13 -30.87 32.96 19.01
CA LEU A 13 -30.27 32.17 17.92
C LEU A 13 -28.79 31.87 18.16
N GLY A 14 -28.03 32.86 18.66
CA GLY A 14 -26.63 32.66 19.03
C GLY A 14 -26.45 31.65 20.16
N LEU A 15 -27.31 31.72 21.18
CA LEU A 15 -27.29 30.77 22.29
C LEU A 15 -27.69 29.36 21.81
N PHE A 16 -28.72 29.24 20.97
CA PHE A 16 -29.10 27.95 20.38
C PHE A 16 -27.96 27.34 19.55
N PHE A 17 -27.28 28.15 18.74
CA PHE A 17 -26.13 27.70 17.94
C PHE A 17 -25.00 27.19 18.84
N CYS A 18 -24.66 27.92 19.90
CA CYS A 18 -23.59 27.53 20.82
C CYS A 18 -23.92 26.30 21.67
N VAL A 19 -25.17 26.15 22.11
CA VAL A 19 -25.56 25.08 23.05
C VAL A 19 -26.01 23.80 22.33
N LYS A 20 -26.50 23.90 21.08
CA LYS A 20 -27.01 22.74 20.33
C LYS A 20 -26.17 22.41 19.11
N VAL A 21 -25.85 23.41 18.29
CA VAL A 21 -25.18 23.15 17.00
C VAL A 21 -23.70 22.83 17.19
N LEU A 22 -22.97 23.64 17.97
CA LEU A 22 -21.53 23.40 18.23
C LEU A 22 -21.24 22.04 18.89
N PRO A 23 -21.98 21.58 19.91
CA PRO A 23 -21.76 20.26 20.50
C PRO A 23 -22.07 19.12 19.53
N ILE A 24 -23.12 19.24 18.71
CA ILE A 24 -23.41 18.23 17.67
C ILE A 24 -22.29 18.21 16.63
N LEU A 25 -21.80 19.38 16.20
CA LEU A 25 -20.69 19.47 15.25
C LEU A 25 -19.40 18.86 15.85
N ALA A 26 -19.11 19.15 17.11
CA ALA A 26 -17.98 18.59 17.84
C ALA A 26 -18.10 17.07 18.01
N ILE A 27 -19.30 16.56 18.30
CA ILE A 27 -19.59 15.12 18.36
C ILE A 27 -19.41 14.49 16.98
N VAL A 28 -19.93 15.08 15.91
CA VAL A 28 -19.74 14.58 14.53
C VAL A 28 -18.27 14.58 14.13
N LEU A 29 -17.51 15.62 14.48
CA LEU A 29 -16.06 15.69 14.25
C LEU A 29 -15.31 14.67 15.11
N TYR A 30 -15.71 14.49 16.37
CA TYR A 30 -15.14 13.49 17.28
C TYR A 30 -15.43 12.07 16.78
N PHE A 31 -16.65 11.79 16.30
CA PHE A 31 -16.99 10.53 15.65
C PHE A 31 -16.18 10.32 14.37
N LYS A 32 -15.98 11.35 13.54
CA LYS A 32 -15.10 11.28 12.37
C LYS A 32 -13.62 11.11 12.70
N PHE A 33 -13.13 11.57 13.84
CA PHE A 33 -11.72 11.48 14.22
C PHE A 33 -11.37 10.23 15.04
N PHE A 34 -12.31 9.73 15.85
CA PHE A 34 -12.06 8.66 16.82
C PHE A 34 -12.81 7.36 16.55
N PHE A 35 -13.90 7.38 15.76
CA PHE A 35 -14.69 6.17 15.45
C PHE A 35 -14.69 5.80 13.96
N VAL A 36 -14.30 6.72 13.08
CA VAL A 36 -13.85 6.33 11.75
C VAL A 36 -12.43 5.82 11.96
N ASP A 37 -12.26 4.49 11.90
CA ASP A 37 -10.95 3.91 11.63
C ASP A 37 -10.35 4.72 10.48
N ASN A 38 -9.19 5.35 10.68
CA ASN A 38 -8.48 5.97 9.56
C ASN A 38 -8.10 4.92 8.50
N ASP A 39 -8.15 3.64 8.87
CA ASP A 39 -8.03 2.47 8.00
C ASP A 39 -9.29 2.24 7.14
N ALA A 40 -10.42 2.85 7.53
CA ALA A 40 -11.72 2.87 6.87
C ALA A 40 -12.10 4.27 6.35
N ILE A 41 -11.12 5.18 6.17
CA ILE A 41 -11.25 6.10 5.04
C ILE A 41 -11.37 5.16 3.84
N GLU A 42 -12.59 4.97 3.34
CA GLU A 42 -12.82 4.49 1.98
C GLU A 42 -11.87 5.31 1.11
N LEU A 43 -10.71 4.73 0.83
CA LEU A 43 -9.88 5.14 -0.28
C LEU A 43 -10.87 5.08 -1.43
N ASP A 44 -11.26 6.24 -1.94
CA ASP A 44 -12.05 6.35 -3.16
C ASP A 44 -11.34 5.42 -4.15
N LYS A 45 -11.93 4.23 -4.39
CA LYS A 45 -11.19 3.07 -4.90
C LYS A 45 -10.89 3.32 -6.36
N VAL A 46 -9.86 4.11 -6.63
CA VAL A 46 -9.29 4.22 -7.96
C VAL A 46 -8.80 2.82 -8.32
N PRO A 47 -9.37 2.18 -9.36
CA PRO A 47 -8.93 0.86 -9.78
C PRO A 47 -7.40 0.82 -9.92
N PRO A 48 -6.72 -0.28 -9.53
CA PRO A 48 -5.27 -0.32 -9.49
C PRO A 48 -4.59 0.18 -10.78
N MET A 49 -5.13 -0.23 -11.94
CA MET A 49 -4.63 0.21 -13.24
C MET A 49 -4.74 1.73 -13.44
N GLN A 50 -5.86 2.35 -13.05
CA GLN A 50 -6.06 3.80 -13.15
C GLN A 50 -5.15 4.56 -12.19
N ASN A 51 -4.95 4.05 -10.97
CA ASN A 51 -4.03 4.66 -10.01
C ASN A 51 -2.59 4.61 -10.52
N TYR A 52 -2.17 3.49 -11.11
CA TYR A 52 -0.87 3.38 -11.77
C TYR A 52 -0.74 4.34 -12.93
N GLU A 53 -1.74 4.43 -13.81
CA GLU A 53 -1.71 5.35 -14.94
C GLU A 53 -1.51 6.82 -14.48
N GLN A 54 -2.23 7.24 -13.43
CA GLN A 54 -2.12 8.59 -12.87
C GLN A 54 -0.80 8.85 -12.13
N ASN A 55 -0.19 7.82 -11.54
CA ASN A 55 1.02 7.94 -10.72
C ASN A 55 2.24 7.25 -11.34
N ARG A 56 2.20 6.90 -12.64
CA ARG A 56 3.15 6.01 -13.31
C ARG A 56 4.60 6.45 -13.10
N GLU A 57 4.87 7.74 -13.26
CA GLU A 57 6.21 8.29 -13.07
C GLU A 57 6.76 8.06 -11.65
N LYS A 58 5.91 8.18 -10.62
CA LYS A 58 6.31 7.94 -9.23
C LYS A 58 6.60 6.47 -8.96
N PHE A 59 5.81 5.57 -9.53
CA PHE A 59 6.08 4.13 -9.48
C PHE A 59 7.41 3.80 -10.13
N LEU A 60 7.66 4.30 -11.34
CA LEU A 60 8.90 4.05 -12.07
C LEU A 60 10.11 4.67 -11.36
N ASP A 61 9.97 5.84 -10.74
CA ASP A 61 11.01 6.45 -9.91
C ASP A 61 11.31 5.62 -8.65
N LEU A 62 10.28 5.11 -7.95
CA LEU A 62 10.45 4.16 -6.84
C LEU A 62 11.20 2.91 -7.27
N LEU A 63 10.82 2.31 -8.39
CA LEU A 63 11.46 1.10 -8.92
C LEU A 63 12.90 1.37 -9.36
N ALA A 64 13.16 2.50 -10.02
CA ALA A 64 14.51 2.89 -10.41
C ALA A 64 15.39 3.16 -9.19
N PHE A 65 14.84 3.80 -8.15
CA PHE A 65 15.52 3.98 -6.87
C PHE A 65 15.85 2.63 -6.21
N ALA A 66 14.89 1.72 -6.12
CA ALA A 66 15.10 0.38 -5.58
C ALA A 66 16.15 -0.40 -6.40
N GLY A 67 16.06 -0.36 -7.73
CA GLY A 67 16.98 -1.05 -8.63
C GLY A 67 18.42 -0.57 -8.55
N ARG A 68 18.66 0.72 -8.22
CA ARG A 68 20.01 1.28 -8.01
C ARG A 68 20.61 0.93 -6.65
N ASN A 69 19.79 0.90 -5.60
CA ASN A 69 20.29 0.81 -4.23
C ASN A 69 20.21 -0.61 -3.65
N PHE A 70 19.33 -1.48 -4.16
CA PHE A 70 19.07 -2.77 -3.54
C PHE A 70 20.08 -3.85 -4.01
N PRO A 71 20.68 -4.63 -3.07
CA PRO A 71 21.68 -5.62 -3.43
C PRO A 71 21.12 -6.71 -4.36
N LYS A 72 21.99 -7.24 -5.22
CA LYS A 72 21.69 -8.42 -6.01
C LYS A 72 21.67 -9.66 -5.11
N ASN A 73 20.94 -10.68 -5.54
CA ASN A 73 20.80 -12.00 -4.90
C ASN A 73 20.01 -12.01 -3.58
N LEU A 74 19.29 -10.94 -3.25
CA LEU A 74 18.46 -10.86 -2.04
C LEU A 74 16.98 -10.79 -2.36
N ARG A 75 16.16 -11.36 -1.46
CA ARG A 75 14.74 -11.08 -1.40
C ARG A 75 14.43 -10.34 -0.10
N VAL A 76 13.84 -9.16 -0.22
CA VAL A 76 13.51 -8.33 0.94
C VAL A 76 12.11 -7.77 0.80
N THR A 77 11.34 -7.90 1.87
CA THR A 77 10.04 -7.25 2.05
C THR A 77 10.23 -6.09 3.00
N ILE A 78 9.81 -4.91 2.59
CA ILE A 78 9.86 -3.69 3.39
C ILE A 78 8.43 -3.21 3.59
N GLN A 79 7.99 -3.18 4.85
CA GLN A 79 6.75 -2.52 5.25
C GLN A 79 7.08 -1.21 5.95
N SER A 80 6.52 -0.13 5.43
CA SER A 80 6.91 1.24 5.79
C SER A 80 5.76 2.12 6.27
N THR A 81 4.53 1.59 6.30
CA THR A 81 3.33 2.42 6.45
C THR A 81 2.39 1.82 7.50
N TYR A 82 1.96 2.67 8.45
CA TYR A 82 1.06 2.42 9.60
C TYR A 82 1.60 1.53 10.73
N GLY A 83 1.91 2.15 11.88
CA GLY A 83 2.17 1.49 13.17
C GLY A 83 3.54 0.83 13.29
N ASP A 84 3.68 -0.37 12.73
CA ASP A 84 4.87 -1.21 12.82
C ASP A 84 5.65 -1.19 11.50
N GLU A 85 6.82 -0.54 11.48
CA GLU A 85 7.73 -0.66 10.34
C GLU A 85 8.60 -1.90 10.52
N TYR A 86 8.75 -2.70 9.47
CA TYR A 86 9.68 -3.81 9.49
C TYR A 86 10.36 -4.03 8.14
N ILE A 87 11.55 -4.61 8.22
CA ILE A 87 12.26 -5.19 7.09
C ILE A 87 12.28 -6.69 7.33
N TRP A 88 11.80 -7.47 6.37
CA TRP A 88 11.87 -8.91 6.39
C TRP A 88 12.77 -9.36 5.26
N ILE A 89 13.92 -9.94 5.63
CA ILE A 89 14.97 -10.33 4.71
C ILE A 89 14.94 -11.85 4.61
N ASP A 90 14.89 -12.35 3.39
CA ASP A 90 15.10 -13.75 3.04
C ASP A 90 16.48 -13.86 2.36
N LEU A 91 17.38 -14.54 3.07
CA LEU A 91 18.76 -14.82 2.68
C LEU A 91 18.90 -16.34 2.56
N ASP A 92 18.99 -16.85 1.34
CA ASP A 92 19.21 -18.28 1.06
C ASP A 92 18.21 -19.22 1.77
N GLY A 93 16.95 -18.79 1.89
CA GLY A 93 15.89 -19.56 2.57
C GLY A 93 15.86 -19.38 4.08
N ASN A 94 16.73 -18.55 4.65
CA ASN A 94 16.65 -18.11 6.03
C ASN A 94 15.96 -16.76 6.13
N GLU A 95 14.82 -16.75 6.82
CA GLU A 95 13.93 -15.61 6.92
C GLU A 95 14.10 -14.90 8.26
N THR A 96 14.54 -13.64 8.26
CA THR A 96 14.70 -12.83 9.48
C THR A 96 13.94 -11.52 9.40
N LYS A 97 13.10 -11.25 10.41
CA LYS A 97 12.31 -10.01 10.52
C LYS A 97 12.98 -9.02 11.48
N PHE A 98 13.16 -7.79 11.01
CA PHE A 98 13.77 -6.68 11.73
C PHE A 98 12.75 -5.57 11.93
N TYR A 99 12.56 -5.11 13.16
CA TYR A 99 11.48 -4.18 13.51
C TYR A 99 12.02 -2.79 13.85
N SER A 100 11.29 -1.73 13.48
CA SER A 100 11.65 -0.36 13.88
C SER A 100 11.51 -0.16 15.39
N ASN A 101 10.54 -0.84 15.99
CA ASN A 101 10.33 -0.85 17.43
C ASN A 101 10.48 -2.27 18.00
N SER A 102 11.73 -2.67 18.22
CA SER A 102 12.05 -3.97 18.82
C SER A 102 11.61 -4.10 20.28
N ILE A 103 11.24 -3.00 20.96
CA ILE A 103 10.82 -2.99 22.37
C ILE A 103 9.46 -3.68 22.55
N PHE A 104 8.60 -3.70 21.52
CA PHE A 104 7.31 -4.37 21.56
C PHE A 104 7.35 -5.85 21.17
N ARG A 105 8.51 -6.35 20.73
CA ARG A 105 8.72 -7.75 20.37
C ARG A 105 10.01 -8.20 21.03
N ASP A 106 9.92 -8.59 22.29
CA ASP A 106 11.06 -9.03 23.11
C ASP A 106 12.03 -9.90 22.29
N ASN A 107 13.31 -9.48 22.24
CA ASN A 107 14.41 -10.12 21.50
C ASN A 107 14.38 -10.04 19.96
N ALA A 108 13.50 -9.24 19.35
CA ALA A 108 13.52 -9.06 17.91
C ALA A 108 14.68 -8.13 17.48
N PRO A 109 15.40 -8.45 16.38
CA PRO A 109 16.49 -7.61 15.91
C PRO A 109 15.96 -6.28 15.39
N GLY A 110 16.74 -5.22 15.59
CA GLY A 110 16.32 -3.86 15.22
C GLY A 110 16.45 -3.62 13.72
N ILE A 111 15.61 -2.74 13.18
CA ILE A 111 15.64 -2.36 11.75
C ILE A 111 17.03 -1.88 11.29
N GLY A 112 17.81 -1.28 12.19
CA GLY A 112 19.19 -0.87 11.90
C GLY A 112 20.13 -2.03 11.57
N GLU A 113 19.91 -3.22 12.11
CA GLU A 113 20.67 -4.44 11.76
C GLU A 113 20.26 -4.95 10.38
N GLY A 114 18.95 -4.97 10.10
CA GLY A 114 18.43 -5.31 8.78
C GLY A 114 18.96 -4.39 7.68
N LEU A 115 18.98 -3.08 7.93
CA LEU A 115 19.55 -2.10 7.00
C LEU A 115 21.04 -2.35 6.72
N LYS A 116 21.84 -2.68 7.75
CA LYS A 116 23.25 -3.03 7.57
C LYS A 116 23.43 -4.27 6.68
N LEU A 117 22.57 -5.29 6.85
CA LEU A 117 22.64 -6.51 6.04
C LEU A 117 22.40 -6.26 4.56
N ILE A 118 21.54 -5.30 4.22
CA ILE A 118 21.27 -4.92 2.82
C ILE A 118 22.13 -3.74 2.35
N GLY A 119 23.12 -3.32 3.14
CA GLY A 119 24.03 -2.23 2.81
C GLY A 119 23.37 -0.84 2.74
N TRP A 120 22.24 -0.64 3.44
CA TRP A 120 21.50 0.62 3.43
C TRP A 120 21.77 1.46 4.67
N ASP A 121 21.78 2.77 4.49
CA ASP A 121 21.74 3.72 5.59
C ASP A 121 20.31 4.19 5.89
N LYS A 122 20.15 4.91 7.00
CA LYS A 122 18.84 5.46 7.40
C LYS A 122 18.29 6.45 6.37
N LYS A 123 19.16 7.12 5.60
CA LYS A 123 18.76 8.10 4.58
C LYS A 123 18.11 7.41 3.39
N THR A 124 18.76 6.37 2.86
CA THR A 124 18.27 5.53 1.76
C THR A 124 16.95 4.88 2.16
N PHE A 125 16.86 4.36 3.38
CA PHE A 125 15.61 3.86 3.91
C PHE A 125 14.52 4.94 3.95
N GLY A 126 14.82 6.12 4.52
CA GLY A 126 13.89 7.25 4.56
C GLY A 126 13.39 7.69 3.19
N GLU A 127 14.26 7.73 2.18
CA GLU A 127 13.87 8.06 0.80
C GLU A 127 12.95 7.00 0.19
N LEU A 128 13.20 5.70 0.42
CA LEU A 128 12.26 4.63 0.03
C LEU A 128 10.88 4.87 0.67
N LYS A 129 10.84 5.18 1.97
CA LYS A 129 9.59 5.44 2.69
C LYS A 129 8.82 6.59 2.07
N SER A 130 9.50 7.71 1.78
CA SER A 130 8.89 8.86 1.12
C SER A 130 8.32 8.52 -0.26
N LYS A 131 9.02 7.70 -1.05
CA LYS A 131 8.54 7.26 -2.37
C LYS A 131 7.34 6.30 -2.27
N LEU A 132 7.32 5.40 -1.30
CA LEU A 132 6.16 4.53 -1.02
C LEU A 132 4.94 5.35 -0.59
N ALA A 133 5.14 6.32 0.31
CA ALA A 133 4.08 7.21 0.76
C ALA A 133 3.53 8.07 -0.40
N ALA A 134 4.38 8.51 -1.33
CA ALA A 134 3.97 9.32 -2.48
C ALA A 134 3.04 8.60 -3.47
N ILE A 135 3.01 7.26 -3.43
CA ILE A 135 2.07 6.42 -4.18
C ILE A 135 1.02 5.75 -3.29
N ASN A 136 1.00 6.06 -1.99
CA ASN A 136 0.11 5.44 -0.99
C ASN A 136 0.24 3.90 -0.87
N ALA A 137 1.46 3.37 -1.07
CA ALA A 137 1.73 1.94 -0.91
C ALA A 137 2.13 1.60 0.54
N ARG A 138 1.82 0.37 0.97
CA ARG A 138 2.15 -0.14 2.32
C ARG A 138 3.46 -0.92 2.34
N THR A 139 3.61 -1.77 1.35
CA THR A 139 4.69 -2.76 1.30
C THR A 139 5.32 -2.77 -0.08
N ILE A 140 6.63 -2.97 -0.11
CA ILE A 140 7.35 -3.37 -1.32
C ILE A 140 8.14 -4.65 -1.04
N VAL A 141 8.00 -5.62 -1.92
CA VAL A 141 8.86 -6.81 -2.00
C VAL A 141 9.81 -6.59 -3.15
N LEU A 142 11.11 -6.73 -2.90
CA LEU A 142 12.16 -6.68 -3.91
C LEU A 142 12.79 -8.06 -4.00
N ASN A 143 12.82 -8.61 -5.20
CA ASN A 143 13.44 -9.89 -5.49
C ASN A 143 14.54 -9.70 -6.54
N ARG A 144 15.78 -9.76 -6.09
CA ARG A 144 16.97 -9.65 -6.94
C ARG A 144 17.74 -10.96 -7.03
N SER A 145 17.10 -12.09 -6.75
CA SER A 145 17.69 -13.43 -6.86
C SER A 145 18.21 -13.76 -8.27
N GLY A 146 17.77 -13.03 -9.29
CA GLY A 146 18.06 -13.31 -10.70
C GLY A 146 17.10 -14.32 -11.32
N ASP A 147 16.17 -14.89 -10.54
CA ASP A 147 15.09 -15.72 -11.06
C ASP A 147 14.04 -14.84 -11.76
N ASN A 148 14.01 -14.88 -13.10
CA ASN A 148 13.05 -14.12 -13.89
C ASN A 148 11.65 -14.75 -13.93
N ARG A 149 11.41 -15.89 -13.25
CA ARG A 149 10.08 -16.54 -13.15
C ARG A 149 9.20 -15.92 -12.08
N VAL A 150 9.75 -15.04 -11.25
CA VAL A 150 9.07 -14.31 -10.18
C VAL A 150 9.18 -12.81 -10.45
N PRO A 151 8.23 -11.99 -9.95
CA PRO A 151 8.34 -10.56 -10.11
C PRO A 151 9.58 -10.06 -9.35
N TRP A 152 10.32 -9.15 -9.98
CA TRP A 152 11.51 -8.56 -9.35
C TRP A 152 11.11 -7.49 -8.32
N ALA A 153 9.91 -6.92 -8.46
CA ALA A 153 9.29 -6.07 -7.45
C ALA A 153 7.79 -6.35 -7.35
N SER A 154 7.24 -6.33 -6.13
CA SER A 154 5.80 -6.34 -5.88
C SER A 154 5.46 -5.22 -4.91
N ILE A 155 4.55 -4.33 -5.30
CA ILE A 155 4.11 -3.21 -4.47
C ILE A 155 2.68 -3.49 -4.05
N THR A 156 2.40 -3.46 -2.75
CA THR A 156 1.08 -3.82 -2.20
C THR A 156 0.46 -2.63 -1.48
N TYR A 157 -0.83 -2.44 -1.76
CA TYR A 157 -1.75 -1.59 -1.04
C TYR A 157 -2.53 -2.52 -0.12
N SER A 158 -2.44 -2.30 1.18
CA SER A 158 -3.24 -3.11 2.09
C SER A 158 -4.61 -2.48 2.20
N TYR A 159 -5.63 -3.25 1.83
CA TYR A 159 -7.02 -2.90 2.01
C TYR A 159 -7.66 -4.02 2.83
N MET A 160 -7.68 -3.87 4.16
CA MET A 160 -8.25 -4.85 5.11
C MET A 160 -7.51 -6.22 5.15
N GLU A 161 -7.71 -7.00 6.22
CA GLU A 161 -7.01 -8.27 6.47
C GLU A 161 -7.23 -9.35 5.39
N HIS A 162 -8.25 -9.19 4.53
CA HIS A 162 -8.68 -10.21 3.56
C HIS A 162 -8.59 -9.78 2.09
N PHE A 163 -8.10 -8.56 1.80
CA PHE A 163 -7.92 -8.10 0.42
C PHE A 163 -6.57 -7.41 0.23
N ALA A 164 -5.92 -7.69 -0.90
CA ALA A 164 -4.67 -7.04 -1.25
C ALA A 164 -4.63 -6.73 -2.75
N ASP A 165 -4.59 -5.44 -3.07
CA ASP A 165 -4.25 -4.97 -4.40
C ASP A 165 -2.73 -4.85 -4.51
N SER A 166 -2.16 -5.40 -5.58
CA SER A 166 -0.73 -5.35 -5.82
C SER A 166 -0.35 -5.12 -7.27
N TYR A 167 0.85 -4.58 -7.44
CA TYR A 167 1.49 -4.28 -8.70
C TYR A 167 2.74 -5.15 -8.77
N GLU A 168 2.72 -6.17 -9.62
CA GLU A 168 3.86 -7.05 -9.82
C GLU A 168 4.63 -6.64 -11.06
N PHE A 169 5.92 -6.36 -10.88
CA PHE A 169 6.82 -5.94 -11.94
C PHE A 169 7.74 -7.10 -12.31
N TYR A 170 7.66 -7.52 -13.56
CA TYR A 170 8.42 -8.61 -14.13
C TYR A 170 9.52 -8.09 -15.04
N ALA A 171 10.57 -8.88 -15.23
CA ALA A 171 11.52 -8.64 -16.30
C ALA A 171 10.81 -8.81 -17.66
N PRO A 172 11.18 -8.03 -18.70
CA PRO A 172 10.53 -8.13 -20.02
C PRO A 172 10.58 -9.52 -20.65
N ASP A 173 11.61 -10.31 -20.37
CA ASP A 173 11.80 -11.67 -20.85
C ASP A 173 11.23 -12.74 -19.89
N SER A 174 10.45 -12.34 -18.89
CA SER A 174 9.90 -13.25 -17.89
C SER A 174 8.93 -14.25 -18.53
N PRO A 175 9.19 -15.58 -18.40
CA PRO A 175 8.24 -16.58 -18.86
C PRO A 175 6.94 -16.58 -18.06
N LYS A 176 6.95 -16.04 -16.83
CA LYS A 176 5.75 -15.88 -16.00
C LYS A 176 4.88 -14.75 -16.50
N LEU A 177 5.46 -13.61 -16.88
CA LEU A 177 4.73 -12.50 -17.50
C LEU A 177 4.02 -12.94 -18.78
N ALA A 178 4.74 -13.66 -19.66
CA ALA A 178 4.16 -14.20 -20.89
C ALA A 178 2.95 -15.12 -20.61
N LYS A 179 3.01 -15.96 -19.57
CA LYS A 179 1.89 -16.82 -19.14
C LYS A 179 0.71 -16.01 -18.61
N LEU A 180 0.95 -14.94 -17.85
CA LEU A 180 -0.11 -14.06 -17.34
C LEU A 180 -0.84 -13.35 -18.49
N HIS A 181 -0.09 -12.81 -19.44
CA HIS A 181 -0.65 -12.24 -20.66
C HIS A 181 -1.44 -13.25 -21.49
N ALA A 182 -0.95 -14.49 -21.63
CA ALA A 182 -1.67 -15.56 -22.32
C ALA A 182 -2.99 -15.96 -21.61
N LYS A 183 -3.09 -15.76 -20.30
CA LYS A 183 -4.34 -15.95 -19.54
C LYS A 183 -5.34 -14.81 -19.70
N GLY A 184 -4.92 -13.67 -20.26
CA GLY A 184 -5.77 -12.49 -20.45
C GLY A 184 -5.55 -11.36 -19.44
N CYS A 185 -4.46 -11.39 -18.68
CA CYS A 185 -4.03 -10.20 -17.94
C CYS A 185 -3.69 -9.06 -18.91
N SER A 186 -3.98 -7.83 -18.49
CA SER A 186 -3.79 -6.61 -19.27
C SER A 186 -2.37 -6.47 -19.81
N LYS A 187 -2.26 -5.99 -21.05
CA LYS A 187 -0.98 -5.65 -21.70
C LYS A 187 -0.76 -4.13 -21.81
N LYS A 188 -1.69 -3.31 -21.32
CA LYS A 188 -1.67 -1.84 -21.44
C LYS A 188 -0.30 -1.22 -21.07
N PHE A 189 0.37 -1.79 -20.07
CA PHE A 189 1.68 -1.35 -19.58
C PHE A 189 2.75 -2.45 -19.64
N GLU A 190 2.70 -3.31 -20.66
CA GLU A 190 3.67 -4.41 -20.86
C GLU A 190 5.12 -3.92 -20.94
N SER A 191 5.36 -2.71 -21.47
CA SER A 191 6.70 -2.10 -21.52
C SER A 191 7.31 -1.82 -20.13
N ASP A 192 6.47 -1.64 -19.11
CA ASP A 192 6.90 -1.50 -17.72
C ASP A 192 7.00 -2.85 -16.99
N GLY A 193 6.57 -3.93 -17.65
CA GLY A 193 6.52 -5.27 -17.09
C GLY A 193 5.50 -5.44 -15.94
N VAL A 194 4.54 -4.52 -15.81
CA VAL A 194 3.61 -4.49 -14.68
C VAL A 194 2.36 -5.33 -14.94
N VAL A 195 1.94 -6.08 -13.93
CA VAL A 195 0.66 -6.76 -13.86
C VAL A 195 -0.09 -6.31 -12.60
N PHE A 196 -1.36 -5.98 -12.75
CA PHE A 196 -2.24 -5.54 -11.67
C PHE A 196 -2.97 -6.74 -11.10
N LEU A 197 -2.75 -7.04 -9.82
CA LEU A 197 -3.34 -8.18 -9.13
C LEU A 197 -4.26 -7.73 -8.01
N ASP A 198 -5.32 -8.51 -7.81
CA ASP A 198 -6.29 -8.41 -6.72
C ASP A 198 -6.34 -9.79 -6.05
N ALA A 199 -5.92 -9.85 -4.78
CA ALA A 199 -5.95 -11.07 -3.98
C ALA A 199 -7.09 -10.99 -2.96
N ILE A 200 -7.92 -12.03 -2.93
CA ILE A 200 -9.10 -12.13 -2.08
C ILE A 200 -8.96 -13.37 -1.19
N GLU A 201 -9.09 -13.19 0.13
CA GLU A 201 -8.98 -14.24 1.15
C GLU A 201 -10.20 -14.24 2.10
N ILE A 202 -11.41 -14.43 1.56
CA ILE A 202 -12.65 -14.50 2.35
C ILE A 202 -13.02 -15.96 2.70
N SER A 203 -12.85 -16.89 1.75
CA SER A 203 -13.14 -18.32 1.92
C SER A 203 -12.04 -19.20 1.28
N ASP A 204 -11.66 -18.86 0.05
CA ASP A 204 -10.56 -19.47 -0.70
C ASP A 204 -9.54 -18.39 -1.04
N TYR A 205 -8.27 -18.75 -1.16
CA TYR A 205 -7.25 -17.80 -1.62
C TYR A 205 -7.32 -17.70 -3.15
N ARG A 206 -7.86 -16.58 -3.64
CA ARG A 206 -7.97 -16.29 -5.07
C ARG A 206 -7.06 -15.13 -5.42
N VAL A 207 -6.36 -15.28 -6.53
CA VAL A 207 -5.61 -14.18 -7.14
C VAL A 207 -6.18 -13.95 -8.51
N LEU A 208 -6.61 -12.71 -8.76
CA LEU A 208 -7.09 -12.25 -10.04
C LEU A 208 -6.11 -11.22 -10.61
N CYS A 209 -6.05 -11.11 -11.93
CA CYS A 209 -5.41 -9.99 -12.60
C CYS A 209 -6.42 -9.14 -13.36
N LYS A 210 -6.17 -7.84 -13.50
CA LYS A 210 -7.01 -6.97 -14.34
C LYS A 210 -6.76 -7.25 -15.82
N SER A 211 -7.83 -7.29 -16.61
CA SER A 211 -7.76 -7.37 -18.07
C SER A 211 -7.76 -5.98 -18.70
N ASP A 212 -7.55 -5.89 -20.02
CA ASP A 212 -7.68 -4.62 -20.77
C ASP A 212 -9.13 -4.11 -20.86
N ASP A 213 -10.12 -4.96 -20.53
CA ASP A 213 -11.51 -4.56 -20.33
C ASP A 213 -11.70 -4.21 -18.85
N ASP A 214 -11.89 -2.91 -18.55
CA ASP A 214 -11.91 -2.34 -17.19
C ASP A 214 -12.92 -3.02 -16.24
N ASN A 215 -13.92 -3.73 -16.79
CA ASN A 215 -14.94 -4.44 -16.02
C ASN A 215 -14.65 -5.94 -15.82
N LYS A 216 -13.51 -6.47 -16.29
CA LYS A 216 -13.19 -7.90 -16.22
C LYS A 216 -11.88 -8.16 -15.48
N SER A 217 -11.97 -9.02 -14.47
CA SER A 217 -10.85 -9.64 -13.79
C SER A 217 -10.68 -11.08 -14.26
N VAL A 218 -9.44 -11.54 -14.41
CA VAL A 218 -9.10 -12.91 -14.83
C VAL A 218 -8.55 -13.67 -13.63
N LEU A 219 -9.14 -14.81 -13.30
CA LEU A 219 -8.64 -15.70 -12.25
C LEU A 219 -7.31 -16.33 -12.68
N ILE A 220 -6.24 -16.09 -11.91
CA ILE A 220 -4.91 -16.64 -12.21
C ILE A 220 -4.49 -17.76 -11.26
N LYS A 221 -5.05 -17.79 -10.05
CA LYS A 221 -4.85 -18.84 -9.04
C LYS A 221 -6.10 -18.94 -8.15
N GLU A 222 -6.49 -20.16 -7.82
CA GLU A 222 -7.49 -20.51 -6.80
C GLU A 222 -6.90 -21.64 -5.96
N SER A 223 -7.11 -21.60 -4.65
CA SER A 223 -6.68 -22.63 -3.71
C SER A 223 -7.78 -22.86 -2.70
N ASP A 224 -8.32 -24.07 -2.68
CA ASP A 224 -9.12 -24.57 -1.57
C ASP A 224 -8.16 -24.71 -0.37
N ARG A 225 -8.57 -24.24 0.82
CA ARG A 225 -7.75 -24.29 2.03
C ARG A 225 -7.41 -25.70 2.48
#